data_AF-A0AAV0FC63-F1
#
_entry.id   AF-A0AAV0FC63-F1
#
_cell.length_a   1.000
_cell.length_b   1.000
_cell.length_c   1.000
_cell.angle_alpha   90.00
_cell.angle_beta   90.00
_cell.angle_gamma   90.00
#
_symmetry.space_group_name_H-M   'P 1'
#
loop_
_entity.id
_entity.type
_entity.pdbx_description
1 polymer ?
#
loop_
_entity_poly.entity_id
_entity_poly.type
_entity_poly.pdbx_seq_one_letter_code
_entity_poly.pdbx_strand_id
1 'polypeptide(L)'
;MAPVPRDQCAAERFDTYDWISHLPDDILIVILSSLPLKEAGRTSILSSRWKNLWKQTSCLNFDASSALDMIARDRKLRCEERRKYVRWVNSVLKSAPHKGAITLKHFRICFDVGKAFSGTITKWLMFAFKRRVESLELNLLEYGDYGSWKPYVFPEDIFFRNSSDIPYQTTPLFNFNSLKALCLKNVLISEEAIELFLRNCPSLEQLDLQDIDQLINLEVCGPSLLLKSLYAQYCYDLVSIKISAPNLTSLSVLTPKGLVLENVPMLVNLNISCNEAHIPLLVPALSCCFAQLEILTLRLLVYEASDIGRFNFPEMPKLKKLVLSYGGGAGDHDESLLGLMTFIRISPKLEEFVLMILWGAKISWASREVNKGAPFLHQHLKVFQYSGYYGRCIDLEVVMFILENCVGLQQIIIDPSVPSIFLHEPPDPSELEQEEVGRSYAKQHLKPIIPPHITLAIR
;
A
#
# COMPACT_ATOMS: atom_id res chain seq x y z
N MET A 1 -15.97 -44.15 67.13
CA MET A 1 -15.49 -43.87 65.76
C MET A 1 -16.69 -43.93 64.83
N ALA A 2 -17.23 -42.76 64.48
CA ALA A 2 -18.29 -42.61 63.48
C ALA A 2 -17.68 -42.07 62.18
N PRO A 3 -18.18 -42.43 60.99
CA PRO A 3 -17.56 -42.03 59.73
C PRO A 3 -17.93 -40.59 59.37
N VAL A 4 -16.96 -39.85 58.84
CA VAL A 4 -17.11 -38.49 58.29
C VAL A 4 -17.93 -38.54 57.00
N PRO A 5 -18.96 -37.70 56.81
CA PRO A 5 -19.69 -37.62 55.54
C PRO A 5 -18.81 -37.02 54.44
N ARG A 6 -18.86 -37.60 53.24
CA ARG A 6 -18.22 -37.07 52.03
C ARG A 6 -18.92 -35.78 51.60
N ASP A 7 -18.17 -34.69 51.56
CA ASP A 7 -18.58 -33.44 50.90
C ASP A 7 -18.87 -33.72 49.42
N GLN A 8 -20.14 -33.55 49.04
CA GLN A 8 -20.54 -33.42 47.65
C GLN A 8 -20.31 -31.95 47.25
N CYS A 9 -19.20 -31.67 46.56
CA CYS A 9 -19.10 -30.45 45.77
C CYS A 9 -20.16 -30.51 44.67
N ALA A 10 -21.25 -29.77 44.86
CA ALA A 10 -22.17 -29.42 43.79
C ALA A 10 -21.39 -28.55 42.78
N ALA A 11 -21.05 -29.13 41.63
CA ALA A 11 -20.58 -28.35 40.50
C ALA A 11 -21.76 -27.48 40.03
N GLU A 12 -21.70 -26.18 40.33
CA GLU A 12 -22.57 -25.17 39.73
C GLU A 12 -22.42 -25.28 38.21
N ARG A 13 -23.43 -25.84 37.54
CA ARG A 13 -23.57 -25.75 36.10
C ARG A 13 -23.86 -24.29 35.79
N PHE A 14 -22.86 -23.55 35.33
CA PHE A 14 -23.12 -22.35 34.57
C PHE A 14 -23.96 -22.76 33.36
N ASP A 15 -25.25 -22.42 33.38
CA ASP A 15 -26.09 -22.45 32.20
C ASP A 15 -25.49 -21.45 31.21
N THR A 16 -24.59 -21.94 30.35
CA THR A 16 -24.02 -21.16 29.25
C THR A 16 -25.14 -20.98 28.23
N TYR A 17 -25.98 -19.97 28.46
CA TYR A 17 -27.01 -19.57 27.51
C TYR A 17 -26.32 -19.32 26.15
N ASP A 18 -26.79 -19.98 25.09
CA ASP A 18 -26.19 -19.87 23.75
C ASP A 18 -26.76 -18.63 23.05
N TRP A 19 -26.16 -17.47 23.33
CA TRP A 19 -26.63 -16.18 22.79
C TRP A 19 -26.49 -16.13 21.27
N ILE A 20 -25.51 -16.83 20.71
CA ILE A 20 -25.20 -16.79 19.27
C ILE A 20 -26.29 -17.52 18.48
N SER A 21 -26.75 -18.69 18.95
CA SER A 21 -27.84 -19.42 18.28
C SER A 21 -29.18 -18.70 18.30
N HIS A 22 -29.36 -17.65 19.13
CA HIS A 22 -30.56 -16.83 19.18
C HIS A 22 -30.51 -15.60 18.27
N LEU A 23 -29.34 -15.24 17.73
CA LEU A 23 -29.22 -14.09 16.83
C LEU A 23 -29.98 -14.37 15.51
N PRO A 24 -30.59 -13.36 14.86
CA PRO A 24 -31.16 -13.49 13.51
C PRO A 24 -30.11 -13.83 12.45
N ASP A 25 -30.52 -14.49 11.36
CA ASP A 25 -29.62 -14.90 10.27
C ASP A 25 -28.84 -13.72 9.67
N ASP A 26 -29.47 -12.54 9.56
CA ASP A 26 -28.82 -11.33 9.04
C ASP A 26 -27.60 -10.92 9.87
N ILE A 27 -27.70 -11.03 11.20
CA ILE A 27 -26.59 -10.72 12.12
C ILE A 27 -25.50 -11.79 12.01
N LEU A 28 -25.90 -13.07 11.91
CA LEU A 28 -24.94 -14.16 11.69
C LEU A 28 -24.18 -13.99 10.36
N ILE A 29 -24.85 -13.57 9.29
CA ILE A 29 -24.23 -13.29 7.99
C ILE A 29 -23.24 -12.11 8.09
N VAL A 30 -23.56 -11.07 8.88
CA VAL A 30 -22.62 -9.97 9.16
C VAL A 30 -21.38 -10.48 9.89
N ILE A 31 -21.55 -11.28 10.94
CA ILE A 31 -20.43 -11.90 11.68
C ILE A 31 -19.57 -12.75 10.74
N LEU A 32 -20.19 -13.61 9.93
CA LEU A 32 -19.49 -14.45 8.96
C LEU A 32 -18.76 -13.63 7.89
N SER A 33 -19.29 -12.46 7.50
CA SER A 33 -18.66 -11.56 6.54
C SER A 33 -17.41 -10.85 7.08
N SER A 34 -17.17 -10.91 8.40
CA SER A 34 -15.96 -10.44 9.06
C SER A 34 -14.89 -11.53 9.22
N LEU A 35 -15.22 -12.80 8.92
CA LEU A 35 -14.27 -13.91 9.00
C LEU A 35 -13.58 -14.14 7.64
N PRO A 36 -12.36 -14.69 7.62
CA PRO A 36 -11.78 -15.25 6.40
C PRO A 36 -12.74 -16.27 5.79
N LEU A 37 -12.90 -16.25 4.47
CA LEU A 37 -13.93 -17.02 3.77
C LEU A 37 -13.88 -18.54 4.07
N LYS A 38 -12.68 -19.09 4.25
CA LYS A 38 -12.48 -20.49 4.65
C LYS A 38 -13.01 -20.78 6.06
N GLU A 39 -12.81 -19.85 7.01
CA GLU A 39 -13.32 -19.96 8.37
C GLU A 39 -14.85 -19.77 8.42
N ALA A 40 -15.38 -18.81 7.66
CA ALA A 40 -16.82 -18.66 7.49
C ALA A 40 -17.45 -19.95 6.95
N GLY A 41 -16.83 -20.59 5.96
CA GLY A 41 -17.25 -21.89 5.45
C GLY A 41 -17.19 -23.00 6.49
N ARG A 42 -16.18 -23.02 7.37
CA ARG A 42 -16.05 -24.03 8.46
C ARG A 42 -17.19 -23.97 9.47
N THR A 43 -17.78 -22.80 9.69
CA THR A 43 -18.96 -22.68 10.59
C THR A 43 -20.15 -23.53 10.14
N SER A 44 -20.15 -24.01 8.89
CA SER A 44 -21.17 -24.94 8.35
C SER A 44 -21.36 -26.22 9.16
N ILE A 45 -20.38 -26.61 9.97
CA ILE A 45 -20.43 -27.81 10.81
C ILE A 45 -21.08 -27.58 12.18
N LEU A 46 -21.30 -26.31 12.57
CA LEU A 46 -21.82 -25.96 13.90
C LEU A 46 -23.27 -26.42 14.08
N SER A 47 -24.12 -26.20 13.07
CA SER A 47 -25.47 -26.76 13.01
C SER A 47 -26.04 -26.69 11.59
N SER A 48 -27.21 -27.31 11.39
CA SER A 48 -27.94 -27.25 10.12
C SER A 48 -28.25 -25.81 9.68
N ARG A 49 -28.45 -24.89 10.63
CA ARG A 49 -28.69 -23.46 10.38
C ARG A 49 -27.49 -22.80 9.72
N TRP A 50 -26.28 -23.06 10.22
CA TRP A 50 -25.04 -22.43 9.74
C TRP A 50 -24.56 -22.96 8.38
N LYS A 51 -25.01 -24.16 7.99
CA LYS A 51 -24.57 -24.87 6.78
C LYS A 51 -24.52 -24.02 5.51
N ASN A 52 -25.44 -23.05 5.36
CA ASN A 52 -25.56 -22.23 4.15
C ASN A 52 -25.45 -20.72 4.41
N LEU A 53 -25.32 -20.25 5.65
CA LEU A 53 -25.31 -18.80 5.94
C LEU A 53 -24.11 -18.10 5.30
N TRP A 54 -22.94 -18.72 5.34
CA TRP A 54 -21.72 -18.17 4.74
C TRP A 54 -21.83 -17.95 3.22
N LYS A 55 -22.75 -18.65 2.54
CA LYS A 55 -22.97 -18.47 1.09
C LYS A 55 -23.63 -17.13 0.76
N GLN A 56 -24.25 -16.50 1.75
CA GLN A 56 -24.95 -15.22 1.62
C GLN A 56 -24.05 -14.02 1.96
N THR A 57 -22.76 -14.24 2.24
CA THR A 57 -21.86 -13.14 2.60
C THR A 57 -21.72 -12.13 1.46
N SER A 58 -21.58 -10.86 1.85
CA SER A 58 -21.30 -9.75 0.93
C SER A 58 -19.80 -9.54 0.72
N CYS A 59 -18.96 -10.29 1.42
CA CYS A 59 -17.50 -10.21 1.36
C CYS A 59 -16.96 -11.55 0.89
N LEU A 60 -16.40 -11.57 -0.33
CA LEU A 60 -15.75 -12.74 -0.92
C LEU A 60 -14.27 -12.43 -1.09
N ASN A 61 -13.51 -12.77 -0.06
CA ASN A 61 -12.05 -12.63 -0.05
C ASN A 61 -11.39 -13.97 -0.39
N PHE A 62 -10.80 -14.04 -1.59
CA PHE A 62 -10.04 -15.17 -2.08
C PHE A 62 -8.53 -14.92 -1.96
N ASP A 63 -8.07 -14.54 -0.76
CA ASP A 63 -6.65 -14.46 -0.46
C ASP A 63 -6.04 -15.87 -0.35
N ALA A 64 -4.97 -16.11 -1.11
CA ALA A 64 -4.18 -17.33 -1.06
C ALA A 64 -2.68 -17.06 -0.87
N SER A 65 -2.34 -16.02 -0.11
CA SER A 65 -0.96 -15.68 0.25
C SER A 65 -0.19 -16.87 0.85
N SER A 66 -0.85 -17.70 1.68
CA SER A 66 -0.21 -18.91 2.23
C SER A 66 0.22 -19.93 1.15
N ALA A 67 -0.48 -19.99 0.02
CA ALA A 67 -0.10 -20.83 -1.11
C ALA A 67 1.04 -20.20 -1.91
N LEU A 68 1.10 -18.86 -1.98
CA LEU A 68 2.23 -18.13 -2.56
C LEU A 68 3.50 -18.39 -1.75
N ASP A 69 3.43 -18.40 -0.42
CA ASP A 69 4.57 -18.75 0.45
C ASP A 69 5.08 -20.18 0.18
N MET A 70 4.17 -21.13 -0.08
CA MET A 70 4.54 -22.51 -0.45
C MET A 70 5.22 -22.55 -1.82
N ILE A 71 4.71 -21.79 -2.80
CA ILE A 71 5.29 -21.70 -4.14
C ILE A 71 6.67 -21.04 -4.12
N ALA A 72 6.86 -20.04 -3.26
CA ALA A 72 8.17 -19.40 -3.07
C ALA A 72 9.21 -20.40 -2.57
N ARG A 73 8.81 -21.33 -1.69
CA ARG A 73 9.69 -22.41 -1.17
C ARG A 73 9.89 -23.56 -2.18
N ASP A 74 8.86 -23.92 -2.92
CA ASP A 74 8.92 -24.94 -3.98
C ASP A 74 8.11 -24.52 -5.21
N ARG A 75 8.81 -24.00 -6.22
CA ARG A 75 8.20 -23.53 -7.47
C ARG A 75 7.45 -24.62 -8.24
N LYS A 76 7.75 -25.91 -8.01
CA LYS A 76 7.06 -27.02 -8.68
C LYS A 76 5.58 -27.11 -8.28
N LEU A 77 5.21 -26.56 -7.12
CA LEU A 77 3.83 -26.53 -6.64
C LEU A 77 2.94 -25.55 -7.39
N ARG A 78 3.51 -24.56 -8.11
CA ARG A 78 2.79 -23.46 -8.74
C ARG A 78 1.59 -23.91 -9.58
N CYS A 79 1.79 -24.86 -10.49
CA CYS A 79 0.74 -25.35 -11.38
C CYS A 79 -0.38 -26.13 -10.66
N GLU A 80 -0.05 -26.83 -9.57
CA GLU A 80 -1.06 -27.53 -8.76
C GLU A 80 -1.85 -26.54 -7.89
N GLU A 81 -1.17 -25.60 -7.24
CA GLU A 81 -1.80 -24.59 -6.41
C GLU A 81 -2.69 -23.65 -7.23
N ARG A 82 -2.28 -23.23 -8.44
CA ARG A 82 -3.15 -22.54 -9.41
C ARG A 82 -4.44 -23.31 -9.70
N ARG A 83 -4.35 -24.62 -9.96
CA ARG A 83 -5.53 -25.46 -10.22
C ARG A 83 -6.40 -25.63 -8.98
N LYS A 84 -5.82 -25.77 -7.78
CA LYS A 84 -6.56 -25.85 -6.51
C LYS A 84 -7.30 -24.54 -6.24
N TYR A 85 -6.62 -23.41 -6.40
CA TYR A 85 -7.18 -22.07 -6.23
C TYR A 85 -8.38 -21.86 -7.16
N VAL A 86 -8.22 -22.10 -8.47
CA VAL A 86 -9.30 -21.95 -9.45
C VAL A 86 -10.49 -22.86 -9.12
N ARG A 87 -10.25 -24.12 -8.74
CA ARG A 87 -11.32 -25.04 -8.32
C ARG A 87 -12.07 -24.52 -7.09
N TRP A 88 -11.34 -24.00 -6.11
CA TRP A 88 -11.90 -23.44 -4.89
C TRP A 88 -12.78 -22.23 -5.17
N VAL A 89 -12.26 -21.22 -5.88
CA VAL A 89 -13.02 -20.01 -6.25
C VAL A 89 -14.28 -20.40 -7.03
N ASN A 90 -14.14 -21.24 -8.05
CA ASN A 90 -15.29 -21.69 -8.85
C ASN A 90 -16.34 -22.44 -8.03
N SER A 91 -15.92 -23.27 -7.08
CA SER A 91 -16.84 -23.99 -6.17
C SER A 91 -17.66 -23.01 -5.32
N VAL A 92 -16.98 -22.00 -4.75
CA VAL A 92 -17.64 -20.97 -3.93
C VAL A 92 -18.62 -20.16 -4.78
N LEU A 93 -18.21 -19.66 -5.95
CA LEU A 93 -19.07 -18.82 -6.79
C LEU A 93 -20.30 -19.57 -7.31
N LYS A 94 -20.18 -20.88 -7.58
CA LYS A 94 -21.33 -21.74 -7.93
C LYS A 94 -22.30 -21.95 -6.76
N SER A 95 -21.79 -21.90 -5.53
CA SER A 95 -22.62 -22.08 -4.33
C SER A 95 -23.35 -20.82 -3.87
N ALA A 96 -22.93 -19.65 -4.38
CA ALA A 96 -23.53 -18.37 -4.03
C ALA A 96 -24.95 -18.23 -4.63
N PRO A 97 -25.91 -17.65 -3.89
CA PRO A 97 -27.28 -17.50 -4.37
C PRO A 97 -27.35 -16.59 -5.61
N HIS A 98 -28.08 -17.03 -6.64
CA HIS A 98 -28.25 -16.29 -7.89
C HIS A 98 -29.48 -15.35 -7.90
N LYS A 99 -30.44 -15.52 -6.98
CA LYS A 99 -31.67 -14.73 -6.87
C LYS A 99 -31.75 -14.05 -5.50
N GLY A 100 -32.12 -12.77 -5.47
CA GLY A 100 -32.20 -11.97 -4.23
C GLY A 100 -30.84 -11.63 -3.60
N ALA A 101 -29.74 -11.77 -4.35
CA ALA A 101 -28.41 -11.63 -3.81
C ALA A 101 -28.10 -10.18 -3.40
N ILE A 102 -27.61 -10.03 -2.17
CA ILE A 102 -27.11 -8.77 -1.61
C ILE A 102 -25.96 -8.25 -2.48
N THR A 103 -25.93 -6.93 -2.66
CA THR A 103 -24.79 -6.19 -3.23
C THR A 103 -23.48 -6.67 -2.64
N LEU A 104 -22.52 -6.98 -3.50
CA LEU A 104 -21.25 -7.52 -3.06
C LEU A 104 -20.35 -6.37 -2.55
N LYS A 105 -20.24 -6.22 -1.22
CA LYS A 105 -19.41 -5.16 -0.62
C LYS A 105 -17.94 -5.28 -1.04
N HIS A 106 -17.39 -6.49 -1.07
CA HIS A 106 -16.00 -6.71 -1.42
C HIS A 106 -15.80 -8.02 -2.17
N PHE A 107 -15.08 -7.97 -3.29
CA PHE A 107 -14.65 -9.11 -4.07
C PHE A 107 -13.15 -9.00 -4.32
N ARG A 108 -12.38 -9.93 -3.75
CA ARG A 108 -10.93 -9.91 -3.84
C ARG A 108 -10.40 -11.23 -4.37
N ILE A 109 -9.64 -11.14 -5.45
CA ILE A 109 -8.81 -12.21 -6.00
C ILE A 109 -7.37 -11.82 -5.71
N CYS A 110 -6.67 -12.59 -4.89
CA CYS A 110 -5.28 -12.29 -4.52
C CYS A 110 -4.46 -13.57 -4.62
N PHE A 111 -4.04 -13.87 -5.85
CA PHE A 111 -3.24 -15.03 -6.20
C PHE A 111 -2.77 -14.94 -7.65
N ASP A 112 -1.57 -15.44 -7.93
CA ASP A 112 -1.10 -15.66 -9.30
C ASP A 112 -1.86 -16.84 -9.94
N VAL A 113 -2.89 -16.51 -10.71
CA VAL A 113 -3.81 -17.50 -11.31
C VAL A 113 -3.24 -18.15 -12.59
N GLY A 114 -2.31 -17.51 -13.30
CA GLY A 114 -1.75 -18.03 -14.54
C GLY A 114 -2.66 -17.92 -15.78
N LYS A 115 -2.03 -17.83 -16.97
CA LYS A 115 -2.69 -17.30 -18.19
C LYS A 115 -3.71 -18.26 -18.77
N ALA A 116 -3.51 -19.55 -18.50
CA ALA A 116 -4.41 -20.63 -18.90
C ALA A 116 -5.83 -20.43 -18.35
N PHE A 117 -5.99 -19.60 -17.32
CA PHE A 117 -7.26 -19.33 -16.66
C PHE A 117 -7.78 -17.91 -16.93
N SER A 118 -7.27 -17.18 -17.93
CA SER A 118 -7.75 -15.83 -18.28
C SER A 118 -9.27 -15.78 -18.46
N GLY A 119 -9.84 -16.69 -19.26
CA GLY A 119 -11.29 -16.79 -19.44
C GLY A 119 -12.05 -17.17 -18.17
N THR A 120 -11.38 -17.72 -17.16
CA THR A 120 -11.98 -17.98 -15.84
C THR A 120 -11.98 -16.72 -14.98
N ILE A 121 -10.90 -15.93 -15.00
CA ILE A 121 -10.82 -14.62 -14.34
C ILE A 121 -11.91 -13.70 -14.90
N THR A 122 -12.10 -13.67 -16.23
CA THR A 122 -13.18 -12.90 -16.87
C THR A 122 -14.56 -13.29 -16.32
N LYS A 123 -14.82 -14.59 -16.14
CA LYS A 123 -16.09 -15.07 -15.55
C LYS A 123 -16.26 -14.63 -14.10
N TRP A 124 -15.18 -14.55 -13.33
CA TRP A 124 -15.20 -14.04 -11.95
C TRP A 124 -15.53 -12.55 -11.90
N LEU A 125 -14.94 -11.76 -12.80
CA LEU A 125 -15.26 -10.34 -12.96
C LEU A 125 -16.73 -10.15 -13.32
N MET A 126 -17.24 -10.89 -14.32
CA MET A 126 -18.65 -10.84 -14.70
C MET A 126 -19.58 -11.19 -13.52
N PHE A 127 -19.20 -12.16 -12.69
CA PHE A 127 -19.94 -12.49 -11.48
C PHE A 127 -19.97 -11.31 -10.49
N ALA A 128 -18.82 -10.66 -10.25
CA ALA A 128 -18.72 -9.53 -9.32
C ALA A 128 -19.56 -8.33 -9.80
N PHE A 129 -19.44 -7.95 -11.08
CA PHE A 129 -20.21 -6.84 -11.65
C PHE A 129 -21.71 -7.14 -11.71
N LYS A 130 -22.11 -8.38 -12.03
CA LYS A 130 -23.53 -8.80 -11.95
C LYS A 130 -24.10 -8.66 -10.54
N ARG A 131 -23.28 -8.80 -9.50
CA ARG A 131 -23.63 -8.59 -8.09
C ARG A 131 -23.39 -7.16 -7.61
N ARG A 132 -23.17 -6.20 -8.52
CA ARG A 132 -22.98 -4.78 -8.22
C ARG A 132 -21.89 -4.53 -7.18
N VAL A 133 -20.72 -5.11 -7.41
CA VAL A 133 -19.60 -5.03 -6.47
C VAL A 133 -19.27 -3.58 -6.08
N GLU A 134 -19.06 -3.32 -4.79
CA GLU A 134 -18.64 -2.00 -4.28
C GLU A 134 -17.11 -1.85 -4.25
N SER A 135 -16.40 -2.90 -3.89
CA SER A 135 -14.92 -2.92 -3.88
C SER A 135 -14.42 -4.16 -4.61
N LEU A 136 -13.70 -3.94 -5.71
CA LEU A 136 -13.10 -4.98 -6.53
C LEU A 136 -11.58 -4.89 -6.42
N GLU A 137 -10.95 -5.98 -6.00
CA GLU A 137 -9.50 -6.15 -6.02
C GLU A 137 -9.12 -7.36 -6.86
N LEU A 138 -8.31 -7.13 -7.88
CA LEU A 138 -7.69 -8.15 -8.71
C LEU A 138 -6.17 -8.01 -8.60
N ASN A 139 -5.59 -8.78 -7.69
CA ASN A 139 -4.15 -8.86 -7.48
C ASN A 139 -3.62 -10.18 -8.04
N LEU A 140 -2.91 -10.08 -9.16
CA LEU A 140 -2.33 -11.21 -9.91
C LEU A 140 -0.79 -11.19 -9.90
N LEU A 141 -0.17 -10.47 -8.95
CA LEU A 141 1.29 -10.41 -8.82
C LEU A 141 1.89 -11.83 -8.68
N GLU A 142 2.92 -12.13 -9.49
CA GLU A 142 3.66 -13.39 -9.44
C GLU A 142 4.88 -13.26 -8.52
N TYR A 143 5.17 -14.34 -7.77
CA TYR A 143 6.38 -14.42 -6.94
C TYR A 143 7.49 -15.18 -7.66
N GLY A 144 8.59 -14.46 -7.93
CA GLY A 144 9.90 -15.04 -8.18
C GLY A 144 10.26 -15.35 -9.64
N ASP A 145 9.52 -14.93 -10.66
CA ASP A 145 9.91 -15.19 -12.06
C ASP A 145 9.68 -13.98 -12.97
N TYR A 146 10.76 -13.27 -13.29
CA TYR A 146 10.75 -12.10 -14.19
C TYR A 146 10.82 -12.49 -15.68
N GLY A 147 10.73 -13.78 -16.00
CA GLY A 147 10.95 -14.30 -17.35
C GLY A 147 9.71 -14.91 -17.98
N SER A 148 9.11 -14.20 -18.94
CA SER A 148 8.26 -14.74 -20.04
C SER A 148 6.75 -14.94 -19.83
N TRP A 149 6.13 -14.30 -18.83
CA TRP A 149 4.68 -14.42 -18.67
C TRP A 149 3.91 -13.23 -19.28
N LYS A 150 2.80 -13.53 -19.98
CA LYS A 150 1.88 -12.50 -20.49
C LYS A 150 0.82 -12.26 -19.42
N PRO A 151 0.66 -11.03 -18.89
CA PRO A 151 -0.32 -10.74 -17.85
C PRO A 151 -1.76 -10.94 -18.36
N TYR A 152 -2.71 -11.01 -17.43
CA TYR A 152 -4.12 -11.05 -17.77
C TYR A 152 -4.56 -9.73 -18.41
N VAL A 153 -5.21 -9.82 -19.57
CA VAL A 153 -5.78 -8.66 -20.27
C VAL A 153 -7.19 -8.39 -19.76
N PHE A 154 -7.43 -7.17 -19.31
CA PHE A 154 -8.71 -6.74 -18.82
C PHE A 154 -9.75 -6.71 -19.96
N PRO A 155 -10.92 -7.34 -19.79
CA PRO A 155 -11.92 -7.49 -20.85
C PRO A 155 -12.73 -6.21 -21.05
N GLU A 156 -12.45 -5.41 -22.08
CA GLU A 156 -13.19 -4.17 -22.38
C GLU A 156 -14.66 -4.40 -22.74
N ASP A 157 -15.00 -5.59 -23.23
CA ASP A 157 -16.37 -5.99 -23.55
C ASP A 157 -17.29 -5.99 -22.32
N ILE A 158 -16.75 -5.94 -21.10
CA ILE A 158 -17.58 -5.78 -19.89
C ILE A 158 -18.32 -4.45 -19.84
N PHE A 159 -17.85 -3.43 -20.56
CA PHE A 159 -18.49 -2.13 -20.60
C PHE A 159 -19.61 -2.07 -21.64
N PHE A 160 -19.65 -2.98 -22.59
CA PHE A 160 -20.53 -2.92 -23.74
C PHE A 160 -21.40 -4.16 -23.86
N ARG A 161 -22.71 -3.97 -23.97
CA ARG A 161 -23.58 -5.06 -24.39
C ARG A 161 -23.49 -5.20 -25.91
N ASN A 162 -22.90 -6.29 -26.39
CA ASN A 162 -23.01 -6.67 -27.80
C ASN A 162 -24.49 -7.03 -28.09
N SER A 163 -25.27 -6.07 -28.56
CA SER A 163 -26.56 -6.34 -29.18
C SER A 163 -26.32 -6.68 -30.63
N SER A 164 -26.52 -7.94 -31.01
CA SER A 164 -26.45 -8.38 -32.41
C SER A 164 -27.51 -7.71 -33.31
N ASP A 165 -28.46 -6.96 -32.74
CA ASP A 165 -29.63 -6.45 -33.46
C ASP A 165 -29.62 -4.94 -33.74
N ILE A 166 -28.73 -4.13 -33.13
CA ILE A 166 -28.69 -2.66 -33.36
C ILE A 166 -27.25 -2.12 -33.21
N PRO A 167 -26.55 -1.76 -34.31
CA PRO A 167 -25.13 -1.35 -34.29
C PRO A 167 -24.82 -0.02 -33.59
N TYR A 168 -25.83 0.78 -33.22
CA TYR A 168 -25.65 2.18 -32.82
C TYR A 168 -26.15 2.52 -31.40
N GLN A 169 -26.56 1.52 -30.61
CA GLN A 169 -26.94 1.71 -29.20
C GLN A 169 -26.14 0.77 -28.30
N THR A 170 -24.98 1.24 -27.86
CA THR A 170 -24.19 0.58 -26.80
C THR A 170 -24.84 0.88 -25.45
N THR A 171 -25.62 -0.07 -24.94
CA THR A 171 -26.04 -0.04 -23.54
C THR A 171 -24.95 -0.70 -22.68
N PRO A 172 -24.63 -0.16 -21.50
CA PRO A 172 -23.62 -0.76 -20.65
C PRO A 172 -24.06 -2.15 -20.18
N LEU A 173 -23.16 -3.14 -20.28
CA LEU A 173 -23.47 -4.54 -19.94
C LEU A 173 -23.86 -4.70 -18.46
N PHE A 174 -23.23 -3.90 -17.60
CA PHE A 174 -23.48 -3.84 -16.17
C PHE A 174 -23.79 -2.42 -15.71
N ASN A 175 -24.46 -2.31 -14.57
CA ASN A 175 -24.57 -1.04 -13.85
C ASN A 175 -23.41 -0.93 -12.86
N PHE A 176 -22.50 0.00 -13.10
CA PHE A 176 -21.30 0.20 -12.27
C PHE A 176 -21.48 1.27 -11.17
N ASN A 177 -22.69 1.77 -10.94
CA ASN A 177 -22.96 2.83 -9.95
C ASN A 177 -22.63 2.44 -8.50
N SER A 178 -22.47 1.15 -8.22
CA SER A 178 -22.10 0.67 -6.88
C SER A 178 -20.60 0.65 -6.64
N LEU A 179 -19.77 0.66 -7.70
CA LEU A 179 -18.32 0.52 -7.57
C LEU A 179 -17.72 1.79 -6.94
N LYS A 180 -17.09 1.61 -5.78
CA LYS A 180 -16.42 2.63 -4.97
C LYS A 180 -14.90 2.48 -4.97
N ALA A 181 -14.40 1.25 -5.08
CA ALA A 181 -12.96 0.99 -5.09
C ALA A 181 -12.60 -0.03 -6.17
N LEU A 182 -11.64 0.32 -7.02
CA LEU A 182 -11.04 -0.56 -8.02
C LEU A 182 -9.54 -0.67 -7.75
N CYS A 183 -9.06 -1.88 -7.49
CA CYS A 183 -7.66 -2.19 -7.33
C CYS A 183 -7.25 -3.27 -8.34
N LEU A 184 -6.31 -2.94 -9.22
CA LEU A 184 -5.76 -3.82 -10.24
C LEU A 184 -4.24 -3.90 -10.03
N LYS A 185 -3.72 -5.12 -9.85
CA LYS A 185 -2.28 -5.37 -9.72
C LYS A 185 -1.83 -6.45 -10.67
N ASN A 186 -0.82 -6.17 -11.50
CA ASN A 186 -0.34 -7.05 -12.56
C ASN A 186 -1.45 -7.46 -13.56
N VAL A 187 -2.13 -6.46 -14.12
CA VAL A 187 -3.23 -6.60 -15.09
C VAL A 187 -2.94 -5.68 -16.27
N LEU A 188 -2.96 -6.21 -17.50
CA LEU A 188 -2.92 -5.37 -18.69
C LEU A 188 -4.28 -4.71 -18.88
N ILE A 189 -4.31 -3.38 -18.79
CA ILE A 189 -5.52 -2.57 -18.99
C ILE A 189 -5.18 -1.38 -19.89
N SER A 190 -6.05 -1.10 -20.86
CA SER A 190 -5.90 0.02 -21.79
C SER A 190 -6.26 1.36 -21.15
N GLU A 191 -5.77 2.44 -21.75
CA GLU A 191 -6.10 3.81 -21.35
C GLU A 191 -7.61 4.06 -21.50
N GLU A 192 -8.22 3.55 -22.58
CA GLU A 192 -9.65 3.61 -22.85
C GLU A 192 -10.48 2.89 -21.79
N ALA A 193 -10.02 1.73 -21.30
CA ALA A 193 -10.73 1.00 -20.25
C ALA A 193 -10.72 1.77 -18.92
N ILE A 194 -9.63 2.46 -18.59
CA ILE A 194 -9.55 3.32 -17.41
C ILE A 194 -10.52 4.50 -17.55
N GLU A 195 -10.56 5.15 -18.71
CA GLU A 195 -11.53 6.22 -18.99
C GLU A 195 -12.98 5.72 -18.85
N LEU A 196 -13.27 4.52 -19.36
CA LEU A 196 -14.59 3.89 -19.21
C LEU A 196 -14.95 3.65 -17.74
N PHE A 197 -14.00 3.29 -16.88
CA PHE A 197 -14.26 3.22 -15.44
C PHE A 197 -14.59 4.59 -14.85
N LEU A 198 -13.76 5.60 -15.13
CA LEU A 198 -13.95 6.95 -14.61
C LEU A 198 -15.29 7.57 -15.06
N ARG A 199 -15.73 7.27 -16.29
CA ARG A 199 -16.97 7.78 -16.87
C ARG A 199 -18.21 7.02 -16.41
N ASN A 200 -18.14 5.68 -16.29
CA ASN A 200 -19.31 4.84 -16.02
C ASN A 200 -19.47 4.47 -14.54
N CYS A 201 -18.51 4.81 -13.66
CA CYS A 201 -18.57 4.52 -12.22
C CYS A 201 -18.68 5.82 -11.40
N PRO A 202 -19.89 6.41 -11.29
CA PRO A 202 -20.06 7.71 -10.62
C PRO A 202 -19.76 7.70 -9.12
N SER A 203 -19.72 6.52 -8.48
CA SER A 203 -19.43 6.36 -7.06
C SER A 203 -17.96 6.02 -6.78
N LEU A 204 -17.08 6.02 -7.79
CA LEU A 204 -15.69 5.59 -7.63
C LEU A 204 -14.91 6.59 -6.77
N GLU A 205 -14.49 6.13 -5.59
CA GLU A 205 -13.72 6.89 -4.60
C GLU A 205 -12.24 6.50 -4.60
N GLN A 206 -11.90 5.28 -5.01
CA GLN A 206 -10.52 4.79 -5.03
C GLN A 206 -10.19 4.08 -6.33
N LEU A 207 -9.06 4.46 -6.93
CA LEU A 207 -8.43 3.80 -8.06
C LEU A 207 -6.99 3.45 -7.69
N ASP A 208 -6.67 2.16 -7.72
CA ASP A 208 -5.35 1.64 -7.39
C ASP A 208 -4.84 0.76 -8.54
N LEU A 209 -3.79 1.22 -9.20
CA LEU A 209 -3.13 0.62 -10.35
C LEU A 209 -1.69 0.33 -9.91
N GLN A 210 -1.34 -0.95 -9.81
CA GLN A 210 0.02 -1.36 -9.44
C GLN A 210 0.59 -2.34 -10.46
N ASP A 211 1.83 -2.13 -10.86
CA ASP A 211 2.53 -3.05 -11.78
C ASP A 211 1.71 -3.26 -13.08
N ILE A 212 1.29 -2.14 -13.68
CA ILE A 212 0.53 -2.14 -14.94
C ILE A 212 1.52 -1.91 -16.08
N ASP A 213 1.92 -3.00 -16.72
CA ASP A 213 2.72 -2.97 -17.94
C ASP A 213 1.94 -2.30 -19.09
N GLN A 214 2.66 -1.64 -20.00
CA GLN A 214 2.13 -1.01 -21.21
C GLN A 214 1.16 0.16 -20.99
N LEU A 215 0.97 0.63 -19.76
CA LEU A 215 0.24 1.87 -19.50
C LEU A 215 1.17 3.07 -19.75
N ILE A 216 0.94 3.79 -20.85
CA ILE A 216 1.81 4.90 -21.28
C ILE A 216 1.30 6.23 -20.74
N ASN A 217 -0.01 6.48 -20.83
CA ASN A 217 -0.64 7.71 -20.37
C ASN A 217 -1.75 7.41 -19.36
N LEU A 218 -1.82 8.21 -18.32
CA LEU A 218 -2.89 8.14 -17.33
C LEU A 218 -3.57 9.50 -17.22
N GLU A 219 -4.79 9.62 -17.74
CA GLU A 219 -5.62 10.82 -17.58
C GLU A 219 -6.79 10.54 -16.62
N VAL A 220 -6.79 11.26 -15.49
CA VAL A 220 -7.83 11.21 -14.47
C VAL A 220 -8.45 12.59 -14.34
N CYS A 221 -9.30 12.92 -15.30
CA CYS A 221 -9.91 14.25 -15.43
C CYS A 221 -11.43 14.17 -15.35
N GLY A 222 -12.04 14.99 -14.51
CA GLY A 222 -13.49 15.16 -14.53
C GLY A 222 -14.01 15.99 -13.35
N PRO A 223 -14.85 17.01 -13.58
CA PRO A 223 -15.34 17.89 -12.51
C PRO A 223 -16.28 17.16 -11.55
N SER A 224 -16.88 16.03 -11.96
CA SER A 224 -17.80 15.22 -11.17
C SER A 224 -17.15 13.98 -10.55
N LEU A 225 -15.83 13.83 -10.64
CA LEU A 225 -15.14 12.68 -10.03
C LEU A 225 -15.23 12.77 -8.49
N LEU A 226 -15.75 11.71 -7.88
CA LEU A 226 -15.76 11.51 -6.43
C LEU A 226 -14.47 10.85 -5.91
N LEU A 227 -13.45 10.73 -6.78
CA LEU A 227 -12.19 10.07 -6.49
C LEU A 227 -11.47 10.78 -5.35
N LYS A 228 -11.26 10.07 -4.24
CA LYS A 228 -10.55 10.51 -3.04
C LYS A 228 -9.10 10.02 -3.01
N SER A 229 -8.83 8.87 -3.64
CA SER A 229 -7.50 8.24 -3.61
C SER A 229 -7.13 7.67 -4.98
N LEU A 230 -5.93 8.03 -5.44
CA LEU A 230 -5.33 7.50 -6.67
C LEU A 230 -3.94 6.95 -6.37
N TYR A 231 -3.72 5.68 -6.72
CA TYR A 231 -2.43 5.01 -6.63
C TYR A 231 -2.05 4.50 -8.02
N ALA A 232 -0.89 4.89 -8.53
CA ALA A 232 -0.28 4.40 -9.76
C ALA A 232 1.20 4.10 -9.45
N GLN A 233 1.50 2.89 -8.99
CA GLN A 233 2.83 2.50 -8.51
C GLN A 233 3.40 1.38 -9.38
N TYR A 234 4.73 1.38 -9.58
CA TYR A 234 5.41 0.33 -10.36
C TYR A 234 4.93 0.20 -11.81
N CYS A 235 4.29 1.23 -12.37
CA CYS A 235 3.94 1.29 -13.79
C CYS A 235 5.11 1.92 -14.56
N TYR A 236 6.11 1.11 -14.92
CA TYR A 236 7.40 1.61 -15.44
C TYR A 236 7.33 2.21 -16.84
N ASP A 237 6.29 1.89 -17.61
CA ASP A 237 6.07 2.42 -18.96
C ASP A 237 5.36 3.79 -18.99
N LEU A 238 4.93 4.31 -17.83
CA LEU A 238 4.24 5.60 -17.74
C LEU A 238 5.13 6.76 -18.21
N VAL A 239 4.63 7.52 -19.19
CA VAL A 239 5.29 8.70 -19.77
C VAL A 239 4.57 10.00 -19.43
N SER A 240 3.25 9.96 -19.25
CA SER A 240 2.46 11.13 -18.88
C SER A 240 1.34 10.81 -17.88
N ILE A 241 1.11 11.71 -16.94
CA ILE A 241 0.07 11.58 -15.92
C ILE A 241 -0.63 12.93 -15.78
N LYS A 242 -1.89 13.02 -16.15
CA LYS A 242 -2.69 14.23 -16.00
C LYS A 242 -3.84 13.99 -15.05
N ILE A 243 -3.93 14.79 -14.00
CA ILE A 243 -4.94 14.62 -12.95
C ILE A 243 -5.67 15.95 -12.74
N SER A 244 -6.99 15.89 -12.90
CA SER A 244 -7.93 16.96 -12.57
C SER A 244 -9.12 16.39 -11.81
N ALA A 245 -8.98 16.32 -10.48
CA ALA A 245 -9.89 15.64 -9.58
C ALA A 245 -10.10 16.46 -8.28
N PRO A 246 -11.23 17.20 -8.16
CA PRO A 246 -11.40 18.20 -7.09
C PRO A 246 -11.52 17.60 -5.68
N ASN A 247 -11.98 16.34 -5.58
CA ASN A 247 -12.16 15.63 -4.31
C ASN A 247 -10.96 14.76 -3.92
N LEU A 248 -9.86 14.79 -4.70
CA LEU A 248 -8.70 13.95 -4.46
C LEU A 248 -7.97 14.39 -3.19
N THR A 249 -7.83 13.47 -2.24
CA THR A 249 -7.17 13.72 -0.94
C THR A 249 -5.82 13.03 -0.82
N SER A 250 -5.64 11.92 -1.53
CA SER A 250 -4.42 11.10 -1.52
C SER A 250 -3.99 10.75 -2.93
N LEU A 251 -2.73 11.01 -3.25
CA LEU A 251 -2.11 10.66 -4.53
C LEU A 251 -0.80 9.91 -4.30
N SER A 252 -0.61 8.80 -5.00
CA SER A 252 0.65 8.04 -5.00
C SER A 252 1.07 7.69 -6.42
N VAL A 253 2.14 8.30 -6.95
CA VAL A 253 2.61 8.04 -8.32
C VAL A 253 4.11 7.76 -8.43
N LEU A 254 4.52 6.96 -9.41
CA LEU A 254 5.91 6.74 -9.80
C LEU A 254 6.27 7.66 -10.97
N THR A 255 7.33 8.45 -10.79
CA THR A 255 7.99 9.33 -11.77
C THR A 255 7.14 10.48 -12.34
N PRO A 256 7.59 11.75 -12.21
CA PRO A 256 6.82 12.92 -12.62
C PRO A 256 7.04 13.34 -14.09
N LYS A 257 7.63 12.50 -14.97
CA LYS A 257 7.74 12.89 -16.39
C LYS A 257 6.32 13.07 -16.93
N GLY A 258 6.02 14.27 -17.43
CA GLY A 258 4.66 14.60 -17.87
C GLY A 258 3.60 14.61 -16.77
N LEU A 259 3.97 14.70 -15.49
CA LEU A 259 3.00 14.85 -14.40
C LEU A 259 2.42 16.27 -14.39
N VAL A 260 1.11 16.34 -14.58
CA VAL A 260 0.32 17.57 -14.58
C VAL A 260 -0.79 17.42 -13.56
N LEU A 261 -0.73 18.25 -12.51
CA LEU A 261 -1.79 18.35 -11.50
C LEU A 261 -2.56 19.66 -11.71
N GLU A 262 -3.84 19.54 -12.02
CA GLU A 262 -4.75 20.66 -12.19
C GLU A 262 -5.92 20.49 -11.22
N ASN A 263 -6.42 21.56 -10.61
CA ASN A 263 -7.65 21.51 -9.80
C ASN A 263 -7.71 20.35 -8.77
N VAL A 264 -6.72 20.25 -7.89
CA VAL A 264 -6.65 19.26 -6.79
C VAL A 264 -6.65 19.94 -5.39
N PRO A 265 -7.64 20.81 -5.07
CA PRO A 265 -7.62 21.64 -3.87
C PRO A 265 -7.67 20.86 -2.55
N MET A 266 -8.17 19.61 -2.58
CA MET A 266 -8.31 18.75 -1.39
C MET A 266 -7.10 17.83 -1.14
N LEU A 267 -6.07 17.91 -1.97
CA LEU A 267 -4.92 17.00 -1.91
C LEU A 267 -4.06 17.30 -0.68
N VAL A 268 -4.11 16.41 0.32
CA VAL A 268 -3.37 16.56 1.60
C VAL A 268 -2.27 15.52 1.77
N ASN A 269 -2.37 14.39 1.08
CA ASN A 269 -1.38 13.30 1.14
C ASN A 269 -0.80 13.04 -0.25
N LEU A 270 0.51 13.19 -0.38
CA LEU A 270 1.23 12.99 -1.62
C LEU A 270 2.39 12.01 -1.42
N ASN A 271 2.44 10.97 -2.24
CA ASN A 271 3.55 10.03 -2.32
C ASN A 271 4.11 10.01 -3.74
N ILE A 272 5.34 10.49 -3.91
CA ILE A 272 6.00 10.52 -5.21
C ILE A 272 7.33 9.80 -5.10
N SER A 273 7.57 8.93 -6.07
CA SER A 273 8.90 8.35 -6.30
C SER A 273 9.51 9.02 -7.53
N CYS A 274 10.75 9.51 -7.44
CA CYS A 274 11.43 10.16 -8.56
C CYS A 274 12.92 9.79 -8.59
N ASN A 275 13.47 9.82 -9.80
CA ASN A 275 14.90 9.70 -10.04
C ASN A 275 15.52 11.10 -10.19
N GLU A 276 16.84 11.21 -10.12
CA GLU A 276 17.58 12.47 -10.23
C GLU A 276 17.14 13.37 -11.38
N ALA A 277 17.02 12.83 -12.59
CA ALA A 277 16.61 13.56 -13.79
C ALA A 277 15.21 14.22 -13.67
N HIS A 278 14.40 13.78 -12.72
CA HIS A 278 13.01 14.20 -12.56
C HIS A 278 12.79 15.17 -11.39
N ILE A 279 13.78 15.35 -10.50
CA ILE A 279 13.68 16.28 -9.37
C ILE A 279 13.36 17.73 -9.82
N PRO A 280 14.00 18.29 -10.87
CA PRO A 280 13.70 19.65 -11.32
C PRO A 280 12.24 19.85 -11.76
N LEU A 281 11.56 18.76 -12.15
CA LEU A 281 10.17 18.78 -12.62
C LEU A 281 9.15 18.77 -11.48
N LEU A 282 9.56 18.45 -10.24
CA LEU A 282 8.65 18.36 -9.10
C LEU A 282 8.07 19.72 -8.71
N VAL A 283 8.91 20.76 -8.65
CA VAL A 283 8.45 22.11 -8.25
C VAL A 283 7.32 22.62 -9.15
N PRO A 284 7.45 22.62 -10.50
CA PRO A 284 6.35 23.05 -11.36
C PRO A 284 5.14 22.10 -11.26
N ALA A 285 5.34 20.78 -11.24
CA ALA A 285 4.24 19.80 -11.19
C ALA A 285 3.39 19.89 -9.92
N LEU A 286 4.00 20.27 -8.79
CA LEU A 286 3.36 20.33 -7.47
C LEU A 286 2.96 21.74 -7.03
N SER A 287 3.25 22.74 -7.86
CA SER A 287 3.01 24.16 -7.58
C SER A 287 1.59 24.47 -7.11
N CYS A 288 0.59 23.72 -7.58
CA CYS A 288 -0.82 23.89 -7.24
C CYS A 288 -1.24 23.30 -5.89
N CYS A 289 -0.38 22.53 -5.21
CA CYS A 289 -0.75 21.80 -4.00
C CYS A 289 0.16 21.98 -2.77
N PHE A 290 1.37 22.54 -2.90
CA PHE A 290 2.31 22.73 -1.78
C PHE A 290 1.68 23.38 -0.54
N ALA A 291 0.79 24.37 -0.73
CA ALA A 291 0.17 25.12 0.37
C ALA A 291 -0.85 24.31 1.20
N GLN A 292 -1.38 23.20 0.66
CA GLN A 292 -2.37 22.36 1.36
C GLN A 292 -1.85 21.00 1.83
N LEU A 293 -0.67 20.56 1.39
CA LEU A 293 -0.11 19.26 1.79
C LEU A 293 0.08 19.17 3.31
N GLU A 294 -0.38 18.06 3.89
CA GLU A 294 -0.18 17.71 5.30
C GLU A 294 0.80 16.53 5.46
N ILE A 295 0.82 15.61 4.48
CA ILE A 295 1.71 14.45 4.45
C ILE A 295 2.40 14.40 3.08
N LEU A 296 3.72 14.34 3.11
CA LEU A 296 4.55 14.20 1.92
C LEU A 296 5.46 13.00 2.08
N THR A 297 5.37 12.05 1.16
CA THR A 297 6.32 10.94 0.99
C THR A 297 7.09 11.17 -0.30
N LEU A 298 8.40 11.31 -0.20
CA LEU A 298 9.31 11.44 -1.34
C LEU A 298 10.27 10.27 -1.32
N ARG A 299 10.25 9.44 -2.38
CA ARG A 299 11.28 8.44 -2.62
C ARG A 299 12.22 8.94 -3.70
N LEU A 300 13.45 9.23 -3.31
CA LEU A 300 14.48 9.84 -4.13
C LEU A 300 15.51 8.79 -4.52
N LEU A 301 15.58 8.48 -5.81
CA LEU A 301 16.59 7.62 -6.40
C LEU A 301 17.66 8.49 -7.11
N VAL A 302 18.61 8.99 -6.33
CA VAL A 302 19.57 10.07 -6.72
C VAL A 302 20.99 9.64 -6.44
N TYR A 303 21.96 10.07 -7.26
CA TYR A 303 23.37 9.81 -6.99
C TYR A 303 23.91 10.70 -5.87
N GLU A 304 23.57 12.00 -5.84
CA GLU A 304 24.09 12.97 -4.86
C GLU A 304 22.98 13.67 -4.06
N ALA A 305 23.13 13.74 -2.74
CA ALA A 305 22.13 14.36 -1.85
C ALA A 305 22.28 15.90 -1.77
N SER A 306 23.48 16.43 -2.01
CA SER A 306 23.74 17.88 -1.95
C SER A 306 23.05 18.66 -3.07
N ASP A 307 22.81 18.01 -4.21
CA ASP A 307 22.11 18.60 -5.35
C ASP A 307 20.66 18.95 -5.05
N ILE A 308 20.04 18.28 -4.07
CA ILE A 308 18.65 18.55 -3.68
C ILE A 308 18.49 19.96 -3.12
N GLY A 309 19.48 20.45 -2.36
CA GLY A 309 19.48 21.79 -1.79
C GLY A 309 19.56 22.91 -2.84
N ARG A 310 19.87 22.59 -4.11
CA ARG A 310 19.89 23.56 -5.22
C ARG A 310 18.50 23.84 -5.78
N PHE A 311 17.53 22.97 -5.52
CA PHE A 311 16.16 23.16 -6.02
C PHE A 311 15.38 24.06 -5.07
N ASN A 312 14.86 25.16 -5.60
CA ASN A 312 14.05 26.13 -4.85
C ASN A 312 12.63 25.59 -4.63
N PHE A 313 12.48 24.67 -3.67
CA PHE A 313 11.18 24.20 -3.24
C PHE A 313 10.41 25.32 -2.50
N PRO A 314 9.12 25.53 -2.81
CA PRO A 314 8.27 26.46 -2.06
C PRO A 314 8.09 26.02 -0.61
N GLU A 315 7.70 26.97 0.24
CA GLU A 315 7.30 26.68 1.61
C GLU A 315 6.04 25.79 1.64
N MET A 316 6.03 24.84 2.57
CA MET A 316 4.94 23.90 2.84
C MET A 316 4.34 24.19 4.22
N PRO A 317 3.49 25.22 4.34
CA PRO A 317 3.09 25.80 5.63
C PRO A 317 2.17 24.90 6.47
N LYS A 318 1.61 23.83 5.89
CA LYS A 318 0.71 22.88 6.57
C LYS A 318 1.30 21.48 6.73
N LEU A 319 2.52 21.24 6.24
CA LEU A 319 3.11 19.91 6.28
C LEU A 319 3.39 19.50 7.72
N LYS A 320 2.79 18.38 8.14
CA LYS A 320 2.93 17.81 9.50
C LYS A 320 3.80 16.57 9.50
N LYS A 321 3.80 15.81 8.39
CA LYS A 321 4.60 14.59 8.25
C LYS A 321 5.37 14.57 6.94
N LEU A 322 6.67 14.33 7.05
CA LEU A 322 7.56 14.12 5.93
C LEU A 322 8.17 12.73 6.02
N VAL A 323 8.00 11.92 4.99
CA VAL A 323 8.69 10.65 4.80
C VAL A 323 9.62 10.79 3.61
N LEU A 324 10.92 10.62 3.83
CA LEU A 324 11.93 10.77 2.81
C LEU A 324 12.72 9.47 2.71
N SER A 325 12.58 8.78 1.58
CA SER A 325 13.42 7.63 1.26
C SER A 325 14.51 8.08 0.29
N TYR A 326 15.76 7.70 0.56
CA TYR A 326 16.91 8.04 -0.28
C TYR A 326 17.71 6.78 -0.59
N GLY A 327 18.01 6.55 -1.87
CA GLY A 327 18.85 5.44 -2.34
C GLY A 327 19.48 5.72 -3.70
N GLY A 328 20.80 5.62 -3.82
CA GLY A 328 21.55 5.91 -5.05
C GLY A 328 22.48 4.75 -5.43
N GLY A 329 22.48 4.37 -6.71
CA GLY A 329 23.29 3.26 -7.23
C GLY A 329 24.77 3.61 -7.43
N ALA A 330 25.63 2.59 -7.27
CA ALA A 330 27.05 2.55 -7.64
C ALA A 330 27.97 3.61 -6.98
N GLY A 331 28.28 3.38 -5.71
CA GLY A 331 29.33 4.09 -4.98
C GLY A 331 28.74 4.71 -3.72
N ASP A 332 28.81 3.97 -2.61
CA ASP A 332 28.49 4.45 -1.27
C ASP A 332 29.54 5.51 -0.87
N HIS A 333 29.46 6.67 -1.50
CA HIS A 333 30.26 7.83 -1.14
C HIS A 333 29.68 8.36 0.18
N ASP A 334 30.54 8.61 1.16
CA ASP A 334 30.19 9.25 2.43
C ASP A 334 29.81 10.74 2.22
N GLU A 335 28.88 11.04 1.31
CA GLU A 335 28.40 12.38 0.99
C GLU A 335 27.39 12.89 2.05
N SER A 336 27.31 14.20 2.23
CA SER A 336 26.46 14.80 3.28
C SER A 336 24.99 14.67 2.94
N LEU A 337 24.22 14.06 3.85
CA LEU A 337 22.75 14.01 3.76
C LEU A 337 22.08 15.33 4.16
N LEU A 338 22.85 16.37 4.52
CA LEU A 338 22.29 17.64 4.99
C LEU A 338 21.52 18.41 3.91
N GLY A 339 21.76 18.13 2.62
CA GLY A 339 20.93 18.67 1.53
C GLY A 339 19.45 18.34 1.70
N LEU A 340 19.15 17.14 2.23
CA LEU A 340 17.80 16.66 2.52
C LEU A 340 17.10 17.47 3.62
N MET A 341 17.87 18.10 4.50
CA MET A 341 17.33 18.90 5.61
C MET A 341 16.67 20.20 5.14
N THR A 342 16.85 20.58 3.87
CA THR A 342 16.10 21.66 3.22
C THR A 342 14.60 21.47 3.38
N PHE A 343 14.09 20.23 3.32
CA PHE A 343 12.66 19.96 3.48
C PHE A 343 12.14 20.29 4.88
N ILE A 344 12.96 20.18 5.91
CA ILE A 344 12.59 20.59 7.28
C ILE A 344 12.49 22.12 7.34
N ARG A 345 13.44 22.83 6.72
CA ARG A 345 13.46 24.30 6.72
C ARG A 345 12.23 24.93 6.07
N ILE A 346 11.79 24.36 4.97
CA ILE A 346 10.63 24.85 4.21
C ILE A 346 9.30 24.35 4.79
N SER A 347 9.30 23.61 5.90
CA SER A 347 8.10 23.00 6.49
C SER A 347 7.92 23.42 7.95
N PRO A 348 7.56 24.69 8.24
CA PRO A 348 7.64 25.26 9.59
C PRO A 348 6.75 24.59 10.66
N LYS A 349 5.74 23.81 10.24
CA LYS A 349 4.81 23.08 11.11
C LYS A 349 5.07 21.58 11.15
N LEU A 350 6.21 21.12 10.65
CA LEU A 350 6.55 19.70 10.59
C LEU A 350 6.61 19.11 11.99
N GLU A 351 5.85 18.04 12.25
CA GLU A 351 5.78 17.38 13.56
C GLU A 351 6.52 16.04 13.56
N GLU A 352 6.49 15.32 12.44
CA GLU A 352 7.12 14.01 12.26
C GLU A 352 7.99 14.00 11.00
N PHE A 353 9.26 13.65 11.16
CA PHE A 353 10.18 13.43 10.04
C PHE A 353 10.70 11.99 10.07
N VAL A 354 10.50 11.27 8.97
CA VAL A 354 11.00 9.90 8.77
C VAL A 354 12.00 9.93 7.63
N LEU A 355 13.26 9.65 7.93
CA LEU A 355 14.32 9.43 6.96
C LEU A 355 14.55 7.93 6.80
N MET A 356 14.57 7.45 5.56
CA MET A 356 14.81 6.05 5.22
C MET A 356 15.98 5.97 4.25
N ILE A 357 17.08 5.34 4.67
CA ILE A 357 18.25 5.15 3.84
C ILE A 357 18.22 3.73 3.25
N LEU A 358 18.30 3.66 1.92
CA LEU A 358 18.40 2.43 1.14
C LEU A 358 19.88 2.20 0.82
N TRP A 359 20.43 1.11 1.34
CA TRP A 359 21.87 0.81 1.26
C TRP A 359 22.23 0.12 -0.06
N GLY A 360 23.38 0.48 -0.64
CA GLY A 360 24.03 -0.28 -1.71
C GLY A 360 24.94 -1.38 -1.16
N ALA A 361 25.41 -2.29 -2.02
CA ALA A 361 26.10 -3.53 -1.63
C ALA A 361 27.50 -3.38 -0.97
N LYS A 362 28.05 -2.16 -0.80
CA LYS A 362 29.34 -1.94 -0.14
C LYS A 362 29.28 -0.72 0.75
N ILE A 363 29.37 -0.94 2.06
CA ILE A 363 29.38 0.11 3.08
C ILE A 363 30.78 0.72 3.17
N SER A 364 30.90 2.02 2.90
CA SER A 364 32.14 2.79 3.15
C SER A 364 32.20 3.30 4.59
N TRP A 365 33.43 3.40 5.12
CA TRP A 365 33.75 3.96 6.44
C TRP A 365 34.81 5.06 6.30
N ALA A 366 34.64 5.98 5.35
CA ALA A 366 35.59 7.05 5.18
C ALA A 366 35.47 8.04 6.35
N SER A 367 36.61 8.37 6.96
CA SER A 367 36.68 9.43 7.97
C SER A 367 36.53 10.79 7.28
N ARG A 368 35.51 11.55 7.64
CA ARG A 368 35.28 12.94 7.20
C ARG A 368 35.03 13.86 8.37
N GLU A 369 35.29 15.14 8.18
CA GLU A 369 34.84 16.16 9.12
C GLU A 369 33.31 16.29 9.09
N VAL A 370 32.71 16.47 10.27
CA VAL A 370 31.26 16.64 10.43
C VAL A 370 30.87 18.01 9.87
N ASN A 371 29.99 18.03 8.87
CA ASN A 371 29.41 19.28 8.37
C ASN A 371 28.29 19.71 9.33
N LYS A 372 28.29 20.97 9.78
CA LYS A 372 27.23 21.48 10.67
C LYS A 372 26.04 22.07 9.91
N GLY A 373 26.14 22.19 8.59
CA GLY A 373 25.15 22.87 7.77
C GLY A 373 24.96 24.35 8.16
N ALA A 374 24.02 25.03 7.53
CA ALA A 374 23.61 26.36 8.01
C ALA A 374 22.64 26.23 9.20
N PRO A 375 22.79 27.02 10.26
CA PRO A 375 21.91 26.94 11.42
C PRO A 375 20.50 27.46 11.08
N PHE A 376 19.48 26.78 11.59
CA PHE A 376 18.10 27.26 11.62
C PHE A 376 17.38 26.69 12.85
N LEU A 377 16.26 27.29 13.25
CA LEU A 377 15.51 26.83 14.41
C LEU A 377 14.15 26.30 13.99
N HIS A 378 13.92 25.01 14.24
CA HIS A 378 12.66 24.36 14.01
C HIS A 378 11.96 24.04 15.34
N GLN A 379 10.79 24.63 15.55
CA GLN A 379 10.10 24.59 16.85
C GLN A 379 9.07 23.45 16.98
N HIS A 380 8.58 22.90 15.87
CA HIS A 380 7.43 22.00 15.88
C HIS A 380 7.77 20.51 15.69
N LEU A 381 9.03 20.19 15.34
CA LEU A 381 9.42 18.81 15.05
C LEU A 381 9.50 18.06 16.38
N LYS A 382 8.62 17.07 16.57
CA LYS A 382 8.51 16.29 17.82
C LYS A 382 9.16 14.92 17.68
N VAL A 383 9.00 14.28 16.53
CA VAL A 383 9.47 12.91 16.30
C VAL A 383 10.37 12.87 15.08
N PHE A 384 11.58 12.33 15.27
CA PHE A 384 12.49 11.99 14.18
C PHE A 384 12.71 10.48 14.14
N GLN A 385 12.38 9.84 13.02
CA GLN A 385 12.69 8.44 12.77
C GLN A 385 13.78 8.33 11.69
N TYR A 386 14.83 7.56 11.99
CA TYR A 386 15.90 7.24 11.07
C TYR A 386 15.89 5.73 10.83
N SER A 387 15.50 5.31 9.63
CA SER A 387 15.54 3.92 9.17
C SER A 387 16.76 3.66 8.29
N GLY A 388 17.40 2.52 8.44
CA GLY A 388 18.70 2.22 7.85
C GLY A 388 19.82 3.03 8.50
N TYR A 389 19.90 3.06 9.84
CA TYR A 389 21.03 3.63 10.58
C TYR A 389 22.09 2.55 10.85
N TYR A 390 23.35 2.82 10.53
CA TYR A 390 24.45 1.86 10.75
C TYR A 390 25.63 2.45 11.53
N GLY A 391 25.52 3.71 11.96
CA GLY A 391 26.54 4.38 12.76
C GLY A 391 27.67 5.00 11.95
N ARG A 392 27.45 5.28 10.67
CA ARG A 392 28.40 6.02 9.82
C ARG A 392 28.54 7.47 10.28
N CYS A 393 29.61 8.13 9.84
CA CYS A 393 29.81 9.56 10.07
C CYS A 393 28.61 10.39 9.58
N ILE A 394 28.05 10.04 8.41
CA ILE A 394 26.88 10.72 7.85
C ILE A 394 25.60 10.49 8.67
N ASP A 395 25.46 9.32 9.29
CA ASP A 395 24.30 9.04 10.16
C ASP A 395 24.36 9.92 11.41
N LEU A 396 25.56 10.05 12.01
CA LEU A 396 25.79 10.93 13.15
C LEU A 396 25.62 12.40 12.79
N GLU A 397 26.08 12.82 11.61
CA GLU A 397 25.92 14.20 11.11
C GLU A 397 24.44 14.59 11.06
N VAL A 398 23.58 13.73 10.52
CA VAL A 398 22.13 13.98 10.47
C VAL A 398 21.54 14.08 11.88
N VAL A 399 21.86 13.14 12.78
CA VAL A 399 21.31 13.16 14.14
C VAL A 399 21.76 14.41 14.89
N MET A 400 23.04 14.77 14.81
CA MET A 400 23.57 15.98 15.44
C MET A 400 22.92 17.23 14.88
N PHE A 401 22.76 17.32 13.56
CA PHE A 401 22.06 18.43 12.93
C PHE A 401 20.62 18.57 13.44
N ILE A 402 19.88 17.46 13.57
CA ILE A 402 18.53 17.47 14.13
C ILE A 402 18.54 17.96 15.58
N LEU A 403 19.45 17.46 16.42
CA LEU A 403 19.57 17.87 17.82
C LEU A 403 19.92 19.35 17.99
N GLU A 404 20.78 19.89 17.13
CA GLU A 404 21.22 21.30 17.19
C GLU A 404 20.14 22.28 16.68
N ASN A 405 19.31 21.86 15.72
CA ASN A 405 18.38 22.76 15.02
C ASN A 405 16.90 22.58 15.43
N CYS A 406 16.51 21.44 16.03
CA CYS A 406 15.11 21.13 16.33
C CYS A 406 14.82 21.19 17.84
N VAL A 407 14.44 22.38 18.32
CA VAL A 407 14.24 22.65 19.76
C VAL A 407 13.00 21.97 20.37
N GLY A 408 12.01 21.61 19.54
CA GLY A 408 10.79 20.95 19.97
C GLY A 408 10.85 19.42 20.03
N LEU A 409 12.03 18.84 19.78
CA LEU A 409 12.20 17.39 19.62
C LEU A 409 11.93 16.64 20.92
N GLN A 410 11.10 15.60 20.85
CA GLN A 410 10.67 14.79 21.99
C GLN A 410 11.17 13.35 21.87
N GLN A 411 11.30 12.84 20.65
CA GLN A 411 11.65 11.45 20.41
C GLN A 411 12.53 11.29 19.16
N ILE A 412 13.55 10.44 19.31
CA ILE A 412 14.35 9.89 18.22
C ILE A 412 14.12 8.38 18.17
N ILE A 413 13.74 7.88 17.00
CA ILE A 413 13.55 6.45 16.73
C ILE A 413 14.62 6.03 15.73
N ILE A 414 15.46 5.09 16.13
CA ILE A 414 16.46 4.49 15.26
C ILE A 414 15.99 3.08 14.91
N ASP A 415 15.89 2.83 13.61
CA ASP A 415 15.52 1.54 13.05
C ASP A 415 16.64 1.09 12.10
N PRO A 416 17.51 0.16 12.51
CA PRO A 416 18.61 -0.28 11.65
C PRO A 416 18.17 -1.08 10.43
N SER A 417 16.90 -1.49 10.36
CA SER A 417 16.37 -2.21 9.21
C SER A 417 16.46 -1.38 7.93
N VAL A 418 16.91 -2.03 6.86
CA VAL A 418 16.82 -1.46 5.51
C VAL A 418 15.40 -1.70 5.01
N PRO A 419 14.64 -0.65 4.64
CA PRO A 419 13.33 -0.85 4.06
C PRO A 419 13.49 -1.63 2.75
N SER A 420 12.98 -2.88 2.70
CA SER A 420 13.07 -3.68 1.48
C SER A 420 12.34 -2.99 0.34
N ILE A 421 13.04 -2.76 -0.77
CA ILE A 421 12.48 -2.25 -2.03
C ILE A 421 11.66 -3.36 -2.71
N PHE A 422 12.02 -4.62 -2.45
CA PHE A 422 11.32 -5.81 -2.91
C PHE A 422 10.44 -6.32 -1.78
N LEU A 423 9.17 -5.95 -1.81
CA LEU A 423 8.19 -6.64 -0.98
C LEU A 423 8.39 -8.14 -1.25
N HIS A 424 8.55 -8.93 -0.18
CA HIS A 424 8.34 -10.38 -0.13
C HIS A 424 9.54 -11.35 -0.14
N GLU A 425 10.79 -10.90 -0.08
CA GLU A 425 11.89 -11.80 0.34
C GLU A 425 12.15 -11.68 1.85
N PRO A 426 12.26 -12.80 2.60
CA PRO A 426 12.70 -12.75 3.99
C PRO A 426 14.13 -12.18 4.04
N PRO A 427 14.45 -11.35 5.04
CA PRO A 427 15.77 -10.73 5.13
C PRO A 427 16.86 -11.79 5.17
N ASP A 428 17.95 -11.55 4.44
CA ASP A 428 19.12 -12.42 4.43
C ASP A 428 19.73 -12.47 5.85
N PRO A 429 20.22 -13.63 6.34
CA PRO A 429 20.94 -13.70 7.62
C PRO A 429 22.01 -12.63 7.80
N SER A 430 22.70 -12.23 6.73
CA SER A 430 23.68 -11.15 6.74
C SER A 430 23.06 -9.75 6.95
N GLU A 431 21.83 -9.51 6.51
CA GLU A 431 21.08 -8.28 6.81
C GLU A 431 20.70 -8.23 8.29
N LEU A 432 20.28 -9.36 8.87
CA LEU A 432 19.96 -9.44 10.30
C LEU A 432 21.20 -9.16 11.19
N GLU A 433 22.36 -9.72 10.83
CA GLU A 433 23.63 -9.42 11.51
C GLU A 433 23.98 -7.92 11.40
N GLN A 434 23.78 -7.33 10.22
CA GLN A 434 23.99 -5.89 10.00
C GLN A 434 23.05 -5.04 10.87
N GLU A 435 21.77 -5.38 10.98
CA GLU A 435 20.85 -4.67 11.87
C GLU A 435 21.33 -4.69 13.32
N GLU A 436 21.81 -5.83 13.83
CA GLU A 436 22.36 -5.94 15.20
C GLU A 436 23.59 -5.06 15.41
N VAL A 437 24.47 -4.97 14.41
CA VAL A 437 25.61 -4.06 14.41
C VAL A 437 25.15 -2.61 14.46
N GLY A 438 24.18 -2.22 13.61
CA GLY A 438 23.59 -0.88 13.61
C GLY A 438 22.94 -0.52 14.96
N ARG A 439 22.21 -1.45 15.59
CA ARG A 439 21.63 -1.28 16.95
C ARG A 439 22.73 -1.03 17.98
N SER A 440 23.85 -1.73 17.87
CA SER A 440 24.98 -1.61 18.80
C SER A 440 25.68 -0.25 18.66
N TYR A 441 25.96 0.20 17.43
CA TYR A 441 26.51 1.53 17.19
C TYR A 441 25.57 2.65 17.62
N ALA A 442 24.27 2.53 17.36
CA ALA A 442 23.28 3.50 17.82
C ALA A 442 23.31 3.64 19.36
N LYS A 443 23.37 2.51 20.09
CA LYS A 443 23.49 2.53 21.56
C LYS A 443 24.78 3.20 22.03
N GLN A 444 25.90 2.94 21.36
CA GLN A 444 27.20 3.47 21.75
C GLN A 444 27.35 4.96 21.45
N HIS A 445 26.96 5.39 20.24
CA HIS A 445 27.19 6.74 19.76
C HIS A 445 26.10 7.73 20.18
N LEU A 446 24.83 7.30 20.23
CA LEU A 446 23.70 8.21 20.42
C LEU A 446 23.32 8.41 21.89
N LYS A 447 23.42 7.37 22.73
CA LYS A 447 23.09 7.50 24.17
C LYS A 447 23.85 8.61 24.89
N PRO A 448 25.16 8.84 24.65
CA PRO A 448 25.90 9.89 25.34
C PRO A 448 25.56 11.31 24.87
N ILE A 449 25.08 11.47 23.63
CA ILE A 449 24.87 12.79 23.00
C ILE A 449 23.42 13.26 23.05
N ILE A 450 22.45 12.34 23.19
CA ILE A 450 21.03 12.69 23.23
C ILE A 450 20.68 13.29 24.61
N PRO A 451 20.10 14.50 24.63
CA PRO A 451 19.66 15.13 25.88
C PRO A 451 18.62 14.29 26.64
N PRO A 452 18.60 14.35 27.99
CA PRO A 452 17.74 13.50 28.81
C PRO A 452 16.23 13.76 28.65
N HIS A 453 15.83 14.91 28.10
CA HIS A 453 14.44 15.22 27.81
C HIS A 453 13.93 14.60 26.50
N ILE A 454 14.82 14.04 25.69
CA ILE A 454 14.51 13.40 24.41
C ILE A 454 14.54 11.89 24.58
N THR A 455 13.45 11.21 24.22
CA THR A 455 13.36 9.76 24.29
C THR A 455 14.08 9.13 23.10
N LEU A 456 15.09 8.29 23.35
CA LEU A 456 15.72 7.45 22.33
C LEU A 456 15.10 6.06 22.33
N ALA A 457 14.46 5.67 21.22
CA ALA A 457 14.01 4.30 20.96
C ALA A 457 14.87 3.67 19.86
N ILE A 458 15.42 2.48 20.11
CA ILE A 458 16.16 1.69 19.11
C ILE A 458 15.37 0.40 18.92
N ARG A 459 14.86 0.19 17.70
CA ARG A 459 14.03 -0.98 17.35
C ARG A 459 14.89 -2.20 17.05
#